data_AF-A0A379VQU6-F1
#
_entry.id   AF-A0A379VQU6-F1
#
_cell.length_a   1.000
_cell.length_b   1.000
_cell.length_c   1.000
_cell.angle_alpha   90.00
_cell.angle_beta   90.00
_cell.angle_gamma   90.00
#
_symmetry.space_group_name_H-M   'P 1'
#
loop_
_entity.id
_entity.type
_entity.pdbx_description
1 polymer ?
#
loop_
_entity_poly.entity_id
_entity_poly.type
_entity_poly.pdbx_seq_one_letter_code
_entity_poly.pdbx_strand_id
1 'polypeptide(L)' 'MLKNTPANGKLVTFGIVPTHAETGYGYIRRGELIGNDAYAVAEFVEKPDIDTAGDYSNQGNITGIAYVFISCKLLL' A
#
# COMPACT_ATOMS: atom_id res chain seq x y z
N MET A 1 3.63 6.65 7.70
CA MET A 1 4.62 7.75 7.73
C MET A 1 5.24 7.88 6.33
N LEU A 2 4.75 8.75 5.46
CA LEU A 2 5.41 9.00 4.18
C LEU A 2 6.69 9.80 4.44
N LYS A 3 7.84 9.35 3.93
CA LYS A 3 9.11 10.11 4.02
C LYS A 3 9.47 10.65 2.65
N ASN A 4 9.75 11.95 2.57
CA ASN A 4 10.39 12.55 1.40
C ASN A 4 11.87 12.16 1.44
N THR A 5 12.37 11.49 0.40
CA THR A 5 13.77 11.06 0.33
C THR A 5 14.55 12.06 -0.53
N PRO A 6 15.54 12.79 0.01
CA PRO A 6 16.15 13.94 -0.68
C PRO A 6 16.99 13.60 -1.91
N ALA A 7 17.16 12.33 -2.27
CA ALA A 7 17.99 11.95 -3.42
C ALA A 7 17.25 12.01 -4.77
N ASN A 8 15.93 11.74 -4.83
CA ASN A 8 15.23 11.51 -6.11
C ASN A 8 13.77 12.02 -6.20
N GLY A 9 13.27 12.78 -5.21
CA GLY A 9 11.88 13.28 -5.21
C GLY A 9 10.79 12.20 -5.14
N LYS A 10 11.15 10.97 -4.71
CA LYS A 10 10.21 9.86 -4.58
C LYS A 10 9.60 9.83 -3.19
N LEU A 11 8.29 9.55 -3.13
CA LEU A 11 7.56 9.28 -1.90
C LEU A 11 7.73 7.81 -1.51
N VAL A 12 8.07 7.59 -0.24
CA VAL A 12 8.15 6.25 0.34
C VAL A 12 6.94 6.04 1.24
N THR A 13 6.27 4.90 1.09
CA THR A 13 5.17 4.47 1.95
C THR A 13 5.51 3.19 2.68
N PHE A 14 4.90 3.03 3.85
CA PHE A 14 5.00 1.82 4.65
C PHE A 14 3.62 1.18 4.68
N GLY A 15 3.61 -0.07 4.26
CA GLY A 15 2.42 -0.90 4.27
C GLY A 15 2.37 -1.83 5.47
N ILE A 16 1.17 -2.17 5.92
CA ILE A 16 0.94 -3.32 6.81
C ILE A 16 0.18 -4.41 6.06
N VAL A 17 0.44 -5.68 6.41
CA VAL A 17 -0.31 -6.80 5.85
C VAL A 17 -1.74 -6.75 6.42
N PRO A 18 -2.79 -6.66 5.58
CA PRO A 18 -4.17 -6.67 6.05
C PRO A 18 -4.49 -8.00 6.73
N THR A 19 -5.20 -7.95 7.85
CA THR A 19 -5.72 -9.14 8.54
C THR A 19 -7.21 -9.37 8.29
N HIS A 20 -7.89 -8.37 7.70
CA HIS A 20 -9.29 -8.40 7.31
C HIS A 20 -9.55 -7.31 6.25
N ALA A 21 -10.70 -7.40 5.57
CA ALA A 21 -11.17 -6.39 4.63
C ALA A 21 -11.58 -5.11 5.37
N GLU A 22 -11.02 -3.96 4.99
CA GLU A 22 -11.29 -2.67 5.62
C GLU A 22 -11.44 -1.58 4.55
N THR A 23 -12.65 -1.04 4.42
CA THR A 23 -12.97 -0.05 3.37
C THR A 23 -12.55 1.37 3.74
N GLY A 24 -12.16 1.63 5.00
CA GLY A 24 -11.67 2.92 5.45
C GLY A 24 -10.24 3.27 5.03
N TYR A 25 -9.49 2.31 4.48
CA TYR A 25 -8.08 2.46 4.15
C TYR A 25 -7.79 2.45 2.65
N GLY A 26 -6.59 2.89 2.28
CA GLY A 26 -6.05 2.63 0.95
C GLY A 26 -5.35 1.27 0.92
N TYR A 27 -5.33 0.63 -0.25
CA TYR A 27 -4.56 -0.57 -0.53
C TYR A 27 -3.48 -0.29 -1.57
N ILE A 28 -2.31 -0.85 -1.38
CA ILE A 28 -1.17 -0.75 -2.28
C ILE A 28 -0.87 -2.12 -2.84
N ARG A 29 -0.85 -2.23 -4.16
CA ARG A 29 -0.33 -3.41 -4.85
C ARG A 29 1.18 -3.27 -5.00
N ARG A 30 1.91 -4.23 -4.43
CA ARG A 30 3.37 -4.32 -4.60
C ARG A 30 3.72 -4.58 -6.07
N GLY A 31 4.65 -3.80 -6.61
CA GLY A 31 5.27 -4.00 -7.92
C GLY A 31 6.68 -4.59 -7.81
N GLU A 32 7.54 -4.23 -8.75
CA GLU A 32 8.91 -4.74 -8.84
C GLU A 32 9.79 -4.38 -7.64
N LEU A 33 10.73 -5.26 -7.29
CA LEU A 33 11.76 -4.99 -6.30
C LEU A 33 12.70 -3.88 -6.81
N ILE A 34 12.91 -2.86 -5.97
CA ILE A 34 13.84 -1.75 -6.19
C ILE A 34 14.96 -1.88 -5.17
N GLY A 35 16.16 -2.26 -5.63
CA GLY A 35 17.30 -2.52 -4.75
C GLY A 35 17.09 -3.81 -3.96
N ASN A 36 17.30 -3.75 -2.65
CA ASN A 36 17.28 -4.96 -1.81
C ASN A 36 16.00 -5.09 -0.96
N ASP A 37 15.44 -3.98 -0.48
CA ASP A 37 14.40 -3.99 0.57
C ASP A 37 13.19 -3.08 0.27
N ALA A 38 13.09 -2.53 -0.94
CA ALA A 38 12.00 -1.65 -1.33
C ALA A 38 11.29 -2.17 -2.58
N TYR A 39 10.00 -1.88 -2.72
CA TYR A 39 9.24 -2.26 -3.91
C TYR A 39 8.63 -1.02 -4.55
N ALA A 40 8.50 -1.04 -5.86
CA ALA A 40 7.65 -0.11 -6.59
C ALA A 40 6.20 -0.27 -6.14
N VAL A 41 5.43 0.81 -6.19
CA VAL A 41 3.97 0.75 -6.10
C VAL A 41 3.45 0.46 -7.51
N ALA A 42 2.87 -0.72 -7.72
CA ALA A 42 2.20 -1.05 -8.98
C ALA A 42 0.85 -0.34 -9.10
N GLU A 43 0.13 -0.24 -7.98
CA GLU A 43 -1.18 0.40 -7.92
C GLU A 43 -1.47 0.89 -6.50
N PHE A 44 -2.23 1.98 -6.40
CA PHE A 44 -2.82 2.47 -5.16
C PHE A 44 -4.33 2.65 -5.33
N VAL A 45 -5.11 2.02 -4.46
CA VAL A 45 -6.58 2.10 -4.45
C VAL A 45 -7.02 2.69 -3.12
N GLU A 46 -7.59 3.88 -3.12
CA GLU A 46 -8.08 4.52 -1.90
C GLU A 46 -9.52 4.11 -1.61
N LYS A 47 -9.76 3.56 -0.40
CA LYS A 47 -11.10 3.24 0.13
C LYS A 47 -11.95 2.43 -0.86
N PRO A 48 -11.49 1.22 -1.24
CA PRO A 48 -12.26 0.35 -2.12
C PRO A 48 -13.59 -0.06 -1.49
N ASP A 49 -14.49 -0.61 -2.31
CA ASP A 49 -15.66 -1.34 -1.81
C ASP A 49 -15.26 -2.62 -1.06
N ILE A 50 -16.24 -3.23 -0.39
CA ILE A 50 -16.00 -4.38 0.49
C ILE A 50 -15.52 -5.62 -0.27
N ASP A 51 -15.97 -5.82 -1.51
CA ASP A 51 -15.59 -6.96 -2.34
C ASP A 51 -14.12 -6.84 -2.75
N THR A 52 -13.74 -5.67 -3.25
CA THR A 52 -12.37 -5.34 -3.62
C THR A 52 -11.43 -5.36 -2.40
N ALA A 53 -11.87 -4.85 -1.24
CA ALA A 53 -11.12 -4.95 0.01
C ALA A 53 -10.94 -6.40 0.47
N GLY A 54 -11.96 -7.24 0.27
CA GLY A 54 -11.92 -8.68 0.51
C GLY A 54 -10.87 -9.37 -0.33
N ASP A 55 -10.84 -9.08 -1.63
CA ASP A 55 -9.84 -9.62 -2.55
C ASP A 55 -8.42 -9.23 -2.13
N TYR A 56 -8.19 -7.98 -1.74
CA TYR A 56 -6.87 -7.54 -1.27
C TYR A 56 -6.48 -8.18 0.06
N SER A 57 -7.42 -8.35 1.00
CA SER A 57 -7.14 -9.04 2.26
C SER A 57 -6.77 -10.51 2.04
N ASN A 58 -7.41 -11.17 1.08
CA ASN A 58 -7.12 -12.56 0.74
C ASN A 58 -5.79 -12.70 -0.01
N GLN A 59 -5.49 -11.79 -0.94
CA GLN A 59 -4.22 -11.77 -1.68
C GLN A 59 -3.02 -11.44 -0.79
N GLY A 60 -3.21 -10.63 0.27
CA GLY A 60 -2.18 -10.36 1.28
C GLY A 60 -1.62 -11.63 1.95
N ASN A 61 -2.39 -12.73 1.95
CA ASN A 61 -1.97 -14.04 2.46
C ASN A 61 -1.25 -14.92 1.43
N ILE A 62 -1.16 -14.49 0.16
CA ILE A 62 -0.68 -15.31 -0.96
C ILE A 62 0.28 -14.49 -1.83
N THR A 63 1.56 -14.40 -1.45
CA THR A 63 2.76 -13.93 -2.22
C THR A 63 2.70 -12.63 -3.07
N GLY A 64 1.55 -12.02 -3.31
CA GLY A 64 1.29 -10.76 -4.01
C GLY A 64 0.76 -9.77 -2.99
N ILE A 65 1.69 -9.12 -2.30
CA ILE A 65 1.36 -8.45 -1.04
C ILE A 65 0.58 -7.17 -1.33
N ALA A 66 -0.69 -7.17 -0.98
CA ALA A 66 -1.48 -5.96 -0.83
C ALA A 66 -1.20 -5.37 0.56
N TYR A 67 -0.92 -4.09 0.62
CA TYR A 67 -0.63 -3.39 1.87
C TYR A 67 -1.69 -2.35 2.18
N VAL A 68 -2.06 -2.25 3.45
CA VAL A 68 -2.93 -1.18 3.92
C VAL A 68 -2.12 0.11 4.12
N PHE A 69 -2.63 1.20 3.56
CA PHE A 69 -2.18 2.57 3.76
C PHE A 69 -3.24 3.35 4.53
N ILE A 70 -2.88 3.75 5.75
CA ILE A 70 -3.71 4.67 6.54
C ILE A 70 -3.48 6.06 5.98
N SER A 71 -4.52 6.62 5.36
CA SER A 71 -4.51 7.98 4.79
C SER A 71 -3.95 8.96 5.83
N CYS A 72 -2.81 9.57 5.52
CA CYS A 72 -2.38 10.78 6.17
C CYS A 72 -2.98 11.93 5.35
N LYS A 73 -3.92 12.68 5.95
CA LYS A 73 -4.31 13.98 5.40
C LYS A 73 -3.07 14.85 5.44
N LEU A 74 -2.37 14.94 4.32
CA LEU A 74 -1.26 15.85 4.14
C LEU A 74 -1.90 17.25 4.14
N LEU A 75 -1.89 17.92 5.30
CA LEU A 75 -1.93 19.37 5.34
C LEU A 75 -0.63 19.82 4.68
N LEU A 76 -0.70 20.13 3.39
CA LEU A 76 0.22 21.08 2.76
C LEU A 76 -0.08 22.46 3.32
#